data_AF-A0A7S0Q4Q1-F1
#
_entry.id   AF-A0A7S0Q4Q1-F1
#
_cell.length_a   1.000
_cell.length_b   1.000
_cell.length_c   1.000
_cell.angle_alpha   90.00
_cell.angle_beta   90.00
_cell.angle_gamma   90.00
#
_symmetry.space_group_name_H-M   'P 1'
#
loop_
_entity.id
_entity.type
_entity.pdbx_description
1 polymer ?
#
loop_
_entity_poly.entity_id
_entity_poly.type
_entity_poly.pdbx_seq_one_letter_code
_entity_poly.pdbx_strand_id
1 'polypeptide(L)'
;SEEALEESGGSGSTPTVVVGKTRACNQQLPQLQAELQVEADAGRLDAFGLYVRGLVLRELQQTELATQALLQAVCLYPCFWSAWTELAALNPAEEAVSRD
;
A
#
# COMPACT_ATOMS: atom_id res chain seq x y z
N SER A 1 -52.90 11.34 -36.26
CA SER A 1 -52.14 12.09 -37.28
C SER A 1 -51.12 12.96 -36.56
N GLU A 2 -49.98 13.22 -37.21
CA GLU A 2 -48.65 13.67 -36.68
C GLU A 2 -47.83 12.47 -36.17
N GLU A 3 -46.98 11.78 -36.94
CA GLU A 3 -45.89 12.13 -37.90
C GLU A 3 -44.63 12.75 -37.27
N ALA A 4 -43.54 11.97 -37.27
CA ALA A 4 -42.16 12.26 -37.72
C ALA A 4 -41.13 11.51 -36.83
N LEU A 5 -40.57 10.37 -37.27
CA LEU A 5 -39.40 10.17 -38.16
C LEU A 5 -38.03 10.50 -37.53
N GLU A 6 -37.30 9.40 -37.27
CA GLU A 6 -35.86 9.13 -37.34
C GLU A 6 -34.87 10.30 -37.51
N GLU A 7 -33.85 10.35 -36.63
CA GLU A 7 -32.43 10.53 -36.99
C GLU A 7 -31.58 9.87 -35.88
N SER A 8 -30.86 8.78 -36.17
CA SER A 8 -29.53 8.73 -36.79
C SER A 8 -28.38 8.85 -35.78
N GLY A 9 -27.62 7.75 -35.67
CA GLY A 9 -26.15 7.77 -35.60
C GLY A 9 -25.48 8.52 -34.44
N GLY A 10 -25.06 7.77 -33.42
CA GLY A 10 -24.13 8.29 -32.42
C GLY A 10 -23.54 7.20 -31.53
N SER A 11 -22.94 6.17 -32.12
CA SER A 11 -22.04 5.27 -31.38
C SER A 11 -20.76 6.05 -31.04
N GLY A 12 -20.87 6.94 -30.07
CA GLY A 12 -19.74 7.59 -29.43
C GLY A 12 -19.11 6.57 -28.48
N SER A 13 -18.30 5.68 -29.02
CA SER A 13 -17.32 4.95 -28.22
C SER A 13 -16.41 5.99 -27.56
N THR A 14 -16.71 6.33 -26.31
CA THR A 14 -15.82 7.14 -25.51
C THR A 14 -14.50 6.38 -25.40
N PRO A 15 -13.36 6.99 -25.76
CA PRO A 15 -12.08 6.39 -25.48
C PRO A 15 -11.93 6.37 -23.96
N THR A 16 -12.06 5.18 -23.37
CA THR A 16 -11.66 4.93 -21.99
C THR A 16 -10.16 5.21 -21.91
N VAL A 17 -9.82 6.44 -21.53
CA VAL A 17 -8.45 6.84 -21.23
C VAL A 17 -8.05 6.05 -20.00
N VAL A 18 -7.32 4.94 -20.22
CA VAL A 18 -6.63 4.23 -19.16
C VAL A 18 -5.49 5.14 -18.74
N VAL A 19 -5.78 6.04 -17.79
CA VAL A 19 -4.75 6.83 -17.10
C VAL A 19 -3.95 5.83 -16.27
N GLY A 20 -2.88 5.30 -16.87
CA GLY A 20 -1.87 4.56 -16.13
C GLY A 20 -1.30 5.50 -15.08
N LYS A 21 -1.65 5.30 -13.80
CA LYS A 21 -1.02 5.97 -12.67
C LYS A 21 0.46 5.63 -12.71
N THR A 22 1.27 6.53 -13.23
CA THR A 22 2.72 6.45 -13.09
C THR A 22 3.01 6.41 -11.60
N ARG A 23 3.61 5.34 -11.11
CA ARG A 23 3.94 5.23 -9.68
C ARG A 23 4.93 6.34 -9.36
N ALA A 24 4.50 7.33 -8.57
CA ALA A 24 5.42 8.31 -8.01
C ALA A 24 6.42 7.55 -7.12
N CYS A 25 7.71 7.69 -7.43
CA CYS A 25 8.79 7.11 -6.63
C CYS A 25 9.27 8.14 -5.60
N ASN A 26 9.21 7.80 -4.31
CA ASN A 26 9.72 8.67 -3.26
C ASN A 26 11.25 8.52 -3.17
N GLN A 27 11.96 9.53 -3.65
CA GLN A 27 13.43 9.56 -3.68
C GLN A 27 14.07 9.63 -2.28
N GLN A 28 13.30 9.95 -1.24
CA GLN A 28 13.81 10.09 0.13
C GLN A 28 13.75 8.76 0.91
N LEU A 29 13.13 7.70 0.37
CA LEU A 29 12.99 6.42 1.07
C LEU A 29 14.32 5.83 1.57
N PRO A 30 15.43 5.81 0.79
CA PRO A 30 16.69 5.26 1.28
C PRO A 30 17.27 6.06 2.45
N GLN A 31 17.16 7.38 2.41
CA GLN A 31 17.62 8.24 3.49
C GLN A 31 16.78 8.02 4.76
N LEU A 32 15.44 8.01 4.61
CA LEU A 32 14.53 7.73 5.72
C LEU A 32 14.80 6.36 6.34
N GLN A 33 15.07 5.34 5.52
CA GLN A 33 15.41 4.01 6.02
C GLN A 33 16.70 4.01 6.83
N ALA A 34 17.73 4.72 6.38
CA ALA A 34 19.01 4.81 7.08
C ALA A 34 18.86 5.52 8.44
N GLU A 35 18.15 6.64 8.49
CA GLU A 35 17.89 7.38 9.73
C GLU A 35 17.06 6.53 10.71
N LEU A 36 15.97 5.91 10.24
CA LEU A 36 15.14 5.03 11.06
C LEU A 36 15.87 3.76 11.51
N GLN A 37 16.87 3.27 10.75
CA GLN A 37 17.71 2.15 11.16
C GLN A 37 18.56 2.49 12.38
N VAL A 38 19.21 3.66 12.36
CA VAL A 38 20.03 4.12 13.49
C VAL A 38 19.18 4.24 14.77
N GLU A 39 17.96 4.77 14.66
CA GLU A 39 17.05 4.89 15.78
C GLU A 39 16.51 3.53 16.25
N ALA A 40 16.25 2.60 15.32
CA ALA A 40 15.80 1.24 15.63
C ALA A 40 16.89 0.44 16.37
N ASP A 41 18.14 0.50 15.88
CA ASP A 41 19.28 -0.19 16.48
C ASP A 41 19.60 0.34 17.89
N ALA A 42 19.32 1.63 18.11
CA ALA A 42 19.43 2.25 19.42
C ALA A 42 18.20 2.00 20.33
N GLY A 43 17.17 1.31 19.87
CA GLY A 43 15.94 1.04 20.63
C GLY A 43 15.14 2.29 20.96
N ARG A 44 15.26 3.36 20.17
CA ARG A 44 14.59 4.66 20.42
C ARG A 44 13.26 4.84 19.70
N LEU A 45 12.88 3.90 18.84
CA LEU A 45 11.58 3.93 18.17
C LEU A 45 10.48 3.42 19.09
N ASP A 46 9.43 4.21 19.24
CA ASP A 46 8.17 3.78 19.84
C ASP A 46 7.31 3.02 18.82
N ALA A 47 6.08 2.64 19.20
CA ALA A 47 5.17 1.92 18.31
C ALA A 47 4.91 2.66 16.99
N PHE A 48 4.84 4.00 17.02
CA PHE A 48 4.58 4.83 15.84
C PHE A 48 5.82 4.94 14.95
N GLY A 49 7.01 5.08 15.52
CA GLY A 49 8.28 5.06 14.80
C GLY A 49 8.53 3.71 14.11
N LEU A 50 8.25 2.60 14.81
CA LEU A 50 8.32 1.25 14.23
C LEU A 50 7.32 1.06 13.09
N TYR A 51 6.10 1.61 13.22
CA TYR A 51 5.12 1.61 12.14
C TYR A 51 5.60 2.36 10.90
N VAL A 52 6.13 3.58 11.05
CA VAL A 52 6.68 4.36 9.94
C VAL A 52 7.85 3.63 9.28
N ARG A 53 8.74 3.03 10.08
CA ARG A 53 9.82 2.17 9.58
C ARG A 53 9.27 0.99 8.78
N GLY A 54 8.22 0.33 9.26
CA GLY A 54 7.52 -0.73 8.52
C GLY A 54 7.02 -0.28 7.15
N LEU A 55 6.41 0.90 7.06
CA LEU A 55 5.96 1.46 5.78
C LEU A 55 7.11 1.76 4.82
N VAL A 56 8.19 2.38 5.32
CA VAL A 56 9.37 2.69 4.51
C VAL A 56 10.00 1.41 3.97
N LEU A 57 10.14 0.37 4.81
CA LEU A 57 10.67 -0.93 4.42
C LEU A 57 9.77 -1.63 3.39
N ARG A 58 8.44 -1.53 3.53
CA ARG A 58 7.48 -2.04 2.54
C ARG A 58 7.66 -1.37 1.18
N GLU A 59 7.76 -0.05 1.13
CA GLU A 59 7.98 0.68 -0.13
C GLU A 59 9.34 0.35 -0.76
N LEU A 60 10.33 -0.01 0.06
CA LEU A 60 11.64 -0.54 -0.37
C LEU A 60 11.62 -2.05 -0.69
N GLN A 61 10.45 -2.69 -0.67
CA GLN A 61 10.26 -4.13 -0.94
C GLN A 61 10.99 -5.07 0.04
N GLN A 62 11.31 -4.60 1.24
CA GLN A 62 11.92 -5.38 2.32
C GLN A 62 10.83 -5.98 3.23
N THR A 63 9.98 -6.84 2.66
CA THR A 63 8.74 -7.33 3.29
C THR A 63 8.94 -8.04 4.63
N GLU A 64 10.01 -8.82 4.77
CA GLU A 64 10.32 -9.54 6.02
C GLU A 64 10.64 -8.57 7.16
N LEU A 65 11.49 -7.57 6.90
CA LEU A 65 11.83 -6.53 7.86
C LEU A 65 10.64 -5.61 8.16
N ALA A 66 9.82 -5.30 7.14
CA ALA A 66 8.58 -4.56 7.33
C ALA A 66 7.61 -5.29 8.27
N THR A 67 7.44 -6.61 8.07
CA THR A 67 6.61 -7.46 8.93
C THR A 67 7.11 -7.46 10.37
N GLN A 68 8.42 -7.60 10.58
CA GLN A 68 9.01 -7.58 11.93
C GLN A 68 8.77 -6.24 12.63
N ALA A 69 9.01 -5.11 11.95
CA ALA A 69 8.80 -3.78 12.53
C ALA A 69 7.32 -3.54 12.88
N LEU A 70 6.39 -3.95 12.01
CA LEU A 70 4.96 -3.81 12.25
C LEU A 70 4.46 -4.73 13.38
N LEU A 71 4.99 -5.96 13.49
CA LEU A 71 4.70 -6.86 14.62
C LEU A 71 5.14 -6.23 15.94
N GLN A 72 6.34 -5.64 15.99
CA GLN A 72 6.79 -4.92 17.18
C GLN A 72 5.88 -3.72 17.50
N ALA A 73 5.44 -2.97 16.49
CA ALA A 73 4.52 -1.85 16.67
C ALA A 73 3.18 -2.27 17.31
N VAL A 74 2.56 -3.36 16.82
CA VAL A 74 1.29 -3.86 17.40
C VAL A 74 1.50 -4.50 18.78
N CYS A 75 2.66 -5.09 19.05
CA CYS A 75 2.99 -5.59 20.38
C CYS A 75 3.12 -4.46 21.41
N LEU A 76 3.72 -3.33 21.02
CA LEU A 76 3.85 -2.15 21.88
C LEU A 76 2.54 -1.36 22.00
N TYR A 77 1.73 -1.31 20.94
CA TYR A 77 0.44 -0.63 20.92
C TYR A 77 -0.64 -1.50 20.24
N PRO A 78 -1.30 -2.41 20.99
CA PRO A 78 -2.24 -3.38 20.42
C PRO A 78 -3.45 -2.77 19.71
N CYS A 79 -3.86 -1.57 20.10
CA CYS A 79 -4.96 -0.83 19.51
C CYS A 79 -4.59 -0.11 18.19
N PHE A 80 -3.39 -0.33 17.64
CA PHE A 80 -2.93 0.32 16.42
C PHE A 80 -3.56 -0.28 15.16
N TRP A 81 -4.79 0.12 14.85
CA TRP A 81 -5.54 -0.42 13.71
C TRP A 81 -4.75 -0.37 12.40
N SER A 82 -4.10 0.76 12.08
CA SER A 82 -3.36 0.89 10.82
C SER A 82 -2.16 -0.05 10.72
N ALA A 83 -1.50 -0.42 11.83
CA ALA A 83 -0.41 -1.38 11.80
C ALA A 83 -0.94 -2.81 11.53
N TRP A 84 -2.09 -3.18 12.09
CA TRP A 84 -2.76 -4.46 11.78
C TRP A 84 -3.20 -4.54 10.32
N THR A 85 -3.79 -3.48 9.77
CA THR A 85 -4.20 -3.48 8.34
C THR A 85 -3.00 -3.64 7.42
N GLU A 86 -1.86 -3.05 7.79
CA GLU A 86 -0.62 -3.16 7.03
C GLU A 86 -0.02 -4.57 7.10
N LEU A 87 -0.01 -5.19 8.28
CA LEU A 87 0.41 -6.59 8.44
C LEU A 87 -0.43 -7.56 7.60
N ALA A 88 -1.75 -7.36 7.56
CA ALA A 88 -2.66 -8.16 6.75
C ALA A 88 -2.40 -7.98 5.24
N ALA A 89 -2.06 -6.77 4.80
CA ALA A 89 -1.74 -6.50 3.40
C ALA A 89 -0.39 -7.11 2.96
N LEU A 90 0.58 -7.21 3.88
CA LEU A 90 1.88 -7.84 3.62
C LEU A 90 1.81 -9.37 3.54
N ASN A 91 0.87 -9.97 4.27
CA ASN A 91 0.64 -11.41 4.30
C ASN A 91 -0.78 -11.69 3.80
N PRO A 92 -1.05 -11.52 2.49
CA PRO A 92 -2.34 -11.92 1.96
C PRO A 92 -2.51 -13.41 2.31
N ALA A 93 -3.53 -13.71 3.12
CA ALA A 93 -3.88 -15.08 3.43
C ALA A 93 -3.96 -15.86 2.12
N GLU A 94 -3.33 -17.03 2.10
CA GLU A 94 -3.17 -17.99 1.02
C GLU A 94 -4.46 -18.23 0.18
N GLU A 95 -4.86 -17.27 -0.65
CA GLU A 95 -5.90 -17.38 -1.67
C GLU A 95 -5.24 -17.70 -3.03
N ALA A 96 -4.14 -18.46 -3.00
CA ALA A 96 -3.39 -18.89 -4.17
C ALA A 96 -3.01 -20.39 -4.13
N VAL A 97 -3.58 -21.18 -3.23
CA VAL A 97 -3.67 -22.63 -3.48
C VAL A 97 -4.84 -22.85 -4.43
N SER A 98 -4.47 -23.18 -5.66
CA SER A 98 -5.36 -23.74 -6.67
C SER A 98 -6.27 -24.78 -6.02
N ARG A 99 -7.56 -24.44 -5.92
CA ARG A 99 -8.60 -25.45 -5.85
C ARG A 99 -8.76 -25.99 -7.27
N ASP A 100 -8.05 -27.07 -7.55
CA ASP A 100 -8.34 -27.97 -8.69
C ASP A 100 -9.78 -28.51 -8.61
#